data_AF-A0A537HG18-F1
#
_entry.id   AF-A0A537HG18-F1
#
_cell.length_a   1.000
_cell.length_b   1.000
_cell.length_c   1.000
_cell.angle_alpha   90.00
_cell.angle_beta   90.00
_cell.angle_gamma   90.00
#
_symmetry.space_group_name_H-M   'P 1'
#
loop_
_entity.id
_entity.type
_entity.pdbx_description
1 polymer ?
#
loop_
_entity_poly.entity_id
_entity_poly.type
_entity_poly.pdbx_seq_one_letter_code
_entity_poly.pdbx_strand_id
1 'polypeptide(L)'
;MIRTRCPICGVEVEATLYRAHREASHPDYVEWGRRKVRLTIYVILPSWGALFVVDALFGRSLTPDFLFAGVVAYVLGTVIVAFLLERRKIRELRAAWKETHPLFE
;
A
#
# COMPACT_ATOMS: atom_id res chain seq x y z
N MET A 1 3.56 25.49 9.84
CA MET A 1 4.02 24.08 9.87
C MET A 1 2.86 23.17 9.53
N ILE A 2 3.05 22.20 8.63
CA ILE A 2 1.99 21.28 8.19
C ILE A 2 1.84 20.18 9.25
N ARG A 3 0.64 20.04 9.82
CA ARG A 3 0.30 18.95 10.73
C ARG A 3 -0.51 17.89 10.01
N THR A 4 -0.25 16.63 10.34
CA THR A 4 -0.89 15.45 9.77
C THR A 4 -1.47 14.60 10.87
N ARG A 5 -2.74 14.22 10.74
CA ARG A 5 -3.41 13.36 11.70
C ARG A 5 -2.98 11.91 11.50
N CYS A 6 -2.56 11.23 12.57
CA CYS A 6 -2.28 9.80 12.50
C CYS A 6 -3.59 9.01 12.33
N PRO A 7 -3.71 8.14 11.32
CA PRO A 7 -4.93 7.37 11.11
C PRO A 7 -5.09 6.21 12.10
N ILE A 8 -4.08 5.87 12.90
CA ILE A 8 -4.15 4.80 13.89
C ILE A 8 -4.59 5.38 15.24
N CYS A 9 -3.78 6.27 15.83
CA CYS A 9 -4.03 6.84 17.16
C CYS A 9 -4.77 8.20 17.17
N GLY A 10 -4.99 8.84 16.00
CA GLY A 10 -5.76 10.09 15.91
C GLY A 10 -5.03 11.37 16.31
N VAL A 11 -3.81 11.27 16.85
CA VAL A 11 -2.98 12.41 17.28
C VAL A 11 -2.52 13.24 16.08
N GLU A 12 -2.51 14.57 16.23
CA GLU A 12 -1.87 15.48 15.27
C GLU A 12 -0.37 15.49 15.47
N VAL A 13 0.35 15.12 14.41
CA VAL A 13 1.81 15.10 14.42
C VAL A 13 2.31 16.04 13.34
N GLU A 14 3.36 16.77 13.64
CA GLU A 14 4.04 17.58 12.64
C GLU A 14 4.55 16.69 11.49
N ALA A 15 4.37 17.12 10.24
CA ALA A 15 4.66 16.28 9.07
C ALA A 15 6.12 15.78 9.04
N THR A 16 7.07 16.58 9.53
CA THR A 16 8.49 16.21 9.66
C THR A 16 8.74 15.09 10.67
N LEU A 17 7.92 15.02 11.73
CA LEU A 17 8.00 14.02 12.79
C LEU A 17 7.08 12.81 12.56
N TYR A 18 6.25 12.84 11.52
CA TYR A 18 5.27 11.80 11.24
C TYR A 18 5.88 10.41 11.09
N ARG A 19 7.07 10.33 10.48
CA ARG A 19 7.82 9.08 10.34
C ARG A 19 8.32 8.57 11.70
N ALA A 20 8.95 9.43 12.50
CA ALA A 20 9.44 9.07 13.82
C ALA A 20 8.29 8.62 14.74
N HIS A 21 7.14 9.29 14.67
CA HIS A 21 5.93 8.88 15.38
C HIS A 21 5.47 7.47 14.97
N ARG A 22 5.40 7.14 13.67
CA ARG A 22 5.04 5.78 13.24
C ARG A 22 6.03 4.74 13.73
N GLU A 23 7.32 5.02 13.65
CA GLU A 23 8.38 4.09 14.09
C GLU A 23 8.35 3.86 15.60
N ALA A 24 8.06 4.88 16.40
CA ALA A 24 8.00 4.77 17.86
C ALA A 24 6.67 4.21 18.39
N SER A 25 5.53 4.70 17.88
CA SER A 25 4.20 4.38 18.42
C SER A 25 3.52 3.21 17.71
N HIS A 26 3.90 2.89 16.48
CA HIS A 26 3.24 1.87 15.66
C HIS A 26 4.24 0.94 14.95
N PRO A 27 5.13 0.24 15.70
CA PRO A 27 6.17 -0.60 15.11
C PRO A 27 5.60 -1.72 14.21
N ASP A 28 4.46 -2.31 14.58
CA ASP A 28 3.79 -3.36 13.81
C ASP A 28 3.36 -2.87 12.41
N TYR A 29 2.90 -1.62 12.33
CA TYR A 29 2.56 -1.00 11.05
C TYR A 29 3.80 -0.80 10.19
N VAL A 30 4.92 -0.39 10.80
CA VAL A 30 6.19 -0.20 10.10
C VAL A 30 6.74 -1.52 9.58
N GLU A 31 6.70 -2.59 10.37
CA GLU A 31 7.14 -3.90 9.93
C GLU A 31 6.26 -4.44 8.79
N TRP A 32 4.94 -4.34 8.93
CA TRP A 32 4.01 -4.69 7.87
C TRP A 32 4.27 -3.89 6.58
N GLY A 33 4.52 -2.58 6.71
CA GLY A 33 4.90 -1.71 5.60
C GLY A 33 6.20 -2.14 4.92
N ARG A 34 7.23 -2.53 5.67
CA ARG A 34 8.49 -3.07 5.11
C ARG A 34 8.25 -4.37 4.33
N ARG A 35 7.41 -5.27 4.86
CA ARG A 35 7.03 -6.51 4.16
C ARG A 35 6.29 -6.21 2.86
N LYS A 36 5.38 -5.24 2.88
CA LYS A 36 4.66 -4.75 1.69
C LYS A 36 5.63 -4.20 0.64
N VAL A 37 6.56 -3.33 1.04
CA VAL A 37 7.58 -2.77 0.14
C VAL A 37 8.42 -3.88 -0.50
N ARG A 38 8.81 -4.90 0.27
CA ARG A 38 9.53 -6.07 -0.25
C ARG A 38 8.70 -6.80 -1.32
N LEU A 39 7.43 -7.09 -1.05
CA LEU A 39 6.55 -7.73 -2.04
C LEU A 39 6.39 -6.86 -3.30
N THR A 40 6.26 -5.54 -3.15
CA THR A 40 6.16 -4.64 -4.29
C THR A 40 7.42 -4.66 -5.14
N ILE A 41 8.61 -4.56 -4.53
CA ILE A 41 9.89 -4.51 -5.24
C ILE A 41 10.22 -5.85 -5.91
N TYR A 42 10.04 -6.96 -5.20
CA TYR A 42 10.53 -8.26 -5.67
C TYR A 42 9.49 -9.09 -6.43
N VAL A 43 8.20 -8.75 -6.35
CA VAL A 43 7.13 -9.53 -6.99
C VAL A 43 6.31 -8.68 -7.94
N ILE A 44 5.74 -7.56 -7.47
CA ILE A 44 4.78 -6.77 -8.26
C ILE A 44 5.47 -6.02 -9.40
N LEU A 45 6.61 -5.34 -9.14
CA LEU A 45 7.33 -4.62 -10.18
C LEU A 45 7.87 -5.55 -11.28
N PRO A 46 8.51 -6.69 -10.96
CA PRO A 46 8.93 -7.65 -11.98
C PRO A 46 7.76 -8.26 -12.75
N SER A 47 6.62 -8.54 -12.10
CA SER A 47 5.45 -9.09 -12.80
C SER A 47 4.86 -8.08 -13.78
N TRP A 48 4.80 -6.80 -13.42
CA TRP A 48 4.41 -5.72 -14.34
C TRP A 48 5.39 -5.61 -15.51
N GLY A 49 6.69 -5.61 -15.23
CA GLY A 49 7.74 -5.58 -16.27
C GLY A 49 7.61 -6.75 -17.25
N ALA A 50 7.41 -7.97 -16.76
CA ALA A 50 7.21 -9.14 -17.60
C ALA A 50 5.95 -9.02 -18.47
N LEU A 51 4.85 -8.50 -17.93
CA LEU A 51 3.62 -8.27 -18.69
C LEU A 51 3.81 -7.24 -19.82
N PHE A 52 4.53 -6.14 -19.57
CA PHE A 52 4.87 -5.17 -20.61
C PHE A 52 5.80 -5.75 -21.68
N VAL A 53 6.76 -6.59 -21.29
CA VAL A 53 7.65 -7.27 -22.26
C VAL A 53 6.85 -8.24 -23.13
N VAL A 54 5.93 -9.02 -22.55
CA VAL A 54 5.05 -9.93 -23.31
C VAL A 54 4.16 -9.12 -24.26
N ASP A 55 3.56 -8.03 -23.80
CA ASP A 55 2.75 -7.15 -24.64
C ASP A 55 3.56 -6.54 -25.79
N ALA A 56 4.78 -6.06 -25.54
CA ALA A 56 5.65 -5.49 -26.57
C ALA A 56 6.09 -6.54 -27.62
N LEU A 57 6.34 -7.79 -27.20
CA LEU A 57 6.78 -8.87 -28.08
C LEU A 57 5.64 -9.46 -28.92
N PHE A 58 4.43 -9.58 -28.35
CA PHE A 58 3.32 -10.34 -28.95
C PHE A 58 2.07 -9.51 -29.28
N GLY A 59 2.00 -8.24 -28.85
CA GLY A 59 0.85 -7.35 -29.03
C GLY A 59 0.54 -6.96 -30.47
N ARG A 60 1.45 -7.23 -31.42
CA ARG A 60 1.20 -7.10 -32.86
C ARG A 60 0.57 -8.34 -33.50
N SER A 61 0.66 -9.51 -32.84
CA SER A 61 0.23 -10.82 -33.36
C SER A 61 -1.05 -11.35 -32.71
N LEU A 62 -1.32 -10.94 -31.47
CA LEU A 62 -2.55 -11.23 -30.73
C LEU A 62 -3.35 -9.91 -30.65
N THR A 63 -4.68 -9.99 -30.77
CA THR A 63 -5.61 -8.84 -30.75
C THR A 63 -5.13 -7.70 -29.81
N PRO A 64 -4.63 -6.57 -30.36
CA PRO A 64 -3.89 -5.55 -29.59
C PRO A 64 -4.66 -5.04 -28.37
N ASP A 65 -5.98 -4.95 -28.49
CA ASP A 65 -6.85 -4.41 -27.45
C ASP A 65 -7.01 -5.35 -26.25
N PHE A 66 -6.91 -6.68 -26.46
CA PHE A 66 -7.15 -7.66 -25.41
C PHE A 66 -5.99 -7.76 -24.42
N LEU A 67 -4.75 -7.80 -24.94
CA LEU A 67 -3.55 -7.84 -24.09
C LEU A 67 -3.35 -6.51 -23.34
N PHE A 68 -3.51 -5.39 -24.03
CA PHE A 68 -3.43 -4.07 -23.39
C PHE A 68 -4.48 -3.90 -22.28
N ALA A 69 -5.75 -4.25 -22.55
CA ALA A 69 -6.80 -4.21 -21.53
C ALA A 69 -6.49 -5.13 -20.33
N GLY A 70 -5.93 -6.31 -20.58
CA GLY A 70 -5.50 -7.24 -19.53
C GLY A 70 -4.40 -6.67 -18.63
N VAL A 71 -3.36 -6.07 -19.22
CA VAL A 71 -2.27 -5.42 -18.47
C VAL A 71 -2.79 -4.25 -17.65
N VAL A 72 -3.61 -3.38 -18.24
CA VAL A 72 -4.21 -2.23 -17.55
C VAL A 72 -5.10 -2.70 -16.39
N ALA A 73 -5.96 -3.70 -16.61
CA ALA A 73 -6.82 -4.27 -15.58
C ALA A 73 -5.99 -4.88 -14.43
N TYR A 74 -4.89 -5.56 -14.74
CA TYR A 74 -4.00 -6.13 -13.73
C TYR A 74 -3.32 -5.04 -12.88
N VAL A 75 -2.78 -4.00 -13.50
CA VAL A 75 -2.15 -2.87 -12.80
C VAL A 75 -3.18 -2.15 -11.92
N LEU A 76 -4.36 -1.84 -12.44
CA LEU A 76 -5.42 -1.19 -11.65
C LEU A 76 -5.90 -2.09 -10.51
N GLY A 77 -6.14 -3.38 -10.78
CA GLY A 77 -6.59 -4.33 -9.76
C GLY A 77 -5.59 -4.49 -8.63
N THR A 78 -4.29 -4.56 -8.94
CA THR A 78 -3.23 -4.65 -7.92
C THR A 78 -3.13 -3.37 -7.09
N VAL A 79 -3.30 -2.18 -7.67
CA VAL A 79 -3.38 -0.91 -6.93
C VAL A 79 -4.60 -0.87 -6.00
N ILE A 80 -5.78 -1.26 -6.49
CA ILE A 80 -7.02 -1.31 -5.69
C ILE A 80 -6.83 -2.25 -4.50
N VAL A 81 -6.33 -3.47 -4.73
CA VAL A 81 -6.07 -4.45 -3.67
C VAL A 81 -5.06 -3.89 -2.66
N ALA A 82 -3.97 -3.27 -3.11
CA ALA A 82 -2.97 -2.68 -2.23
C ALA A 82 -3.53 -1.56 -1.34
N PHE A 83 -4.49 -0.78 -1.86
CA PHE A 83 -5.20 0.26 -1.12
C PHE A 83 -6.20 -0.31 -0.10
N LEU A 84 -6.96 -1.35 -0.49
CA LEU A 84 -7.89 -2.03 0.41
C LEU A 84 -7.16 -2.70 1.58
N LEU A 85 -6.03 -3.36 1.30
CA LEU A 85 -5.17 -3.95 2.33
C LEU A 85 -4.63 -2.90 3.30
N GLU A 86 -4.22 -1.74 2.79
CA GLU A 86 -3.78 -0.60 3.62
C GLU A 86 -4.88 -0.14 4.57
N ARG A 87 -6.09 0.10 4.04
CA ARG A 87 -7.24 0.51 4.84
C ARG A 87 -7.61 -0.54 5.88
N ARG A 88 -7.58 -1.82 5.50
CA ARG A 88 -7.88 -2.92 6.42
C ARG A 88 -6.87 -2.96 7.57
N LYS A 89 -5.57 -2.88 7.27
CA LYS A 89 -4.54 -2.92 8.32
C LYS A 89 -4.61 -1.73 9.26
N ILE A 90 -4.88 -0.52 8.74
CA ILE A 90 -5.08 0.67 9.57
C ILE A 90 -6.29 0.50 10.49
N ARG A 91 -7.42 -0.04 10.00
CA ARG A 91 -8.61 -0.30 10.82
C ARG A 91 -8.33 -1.30 11.93
N GLU A 92 -7.64 -2.39 11.61
CA GLU A 92 -7.25 -3.43 12.57
C GLU A 92 -6.38 -2.86 13.68
N LEU A 93 -5.34 -2.10 13.33
CA LEU A 93 -4.46 -1.47 14.32
C LEU A 93 -5.15 -0.38 15.11
N ARG A 94 -6.06 0.39 14.49
CA ARG A 94 -6.88 1.37 15.19
C ARG A 94 -7.79 0.69 16.23
N ALA A 95 -8.39 -0.45 15.88
CA ALA A 95 -9.23 -1.21 16.81
C ALA A 95 -8.40 -1.71 18.01
N ALA A 96 -7.26 -2.35 17.75
CA ALA A 96 -6.34 -2.80 18.81
C ALA A 96 -5.81 -1.65 19.67
N TRP A 97 -5.57 -0.49 19.06
CA TRP A 97 -5.16 0.72 19.78
C TRP A 97 -6.25 1.17 20.76
N LYS A 98 -7.51 1.21 20.33
CA LYS A 98 -8.64 1.60 21.19
C LYS A 98 -8.82 0.67 22.39
N GLU A 99 -8.61 -0.63 22.21
CA GLU A 99 -8.70 -1.62 23.29
C GLU A 99 -7.64 -1.40 24.37
N THR A 100 -6.43 -1.01 23.96
CA THR A 100 -5.29 -0.79 24.87
C THR A 100 -5.21 0.63 25.43
N HIS A 101 -5.88 1.60 24.79
CA HIS A 101 -5.84 3.02 25.12
C HIS A 101 -7.26 3.63 25.15
N PRO A 102 -8.13 3.19 26.09
CA PRO A 102 -9.55 3.57 26.12
C PRO A 102 -9.80 5.07 26.39
N LEU A 103 -8.79 5.81 26.83
CA LEU A 103 -8.89 7.24 27.17
C LEU A 103 -8.62 8.20 25.99
N PHE A 104 -8.31 7.68 24.79
CA PHE A 104 -7.93 8.47 23.62
C PHE A 104 -9.05 8.57 22.55
N GLU A 105 -10.32 8.59 22.97
CA GLU A 105 -11.47 8.88 22.08
C GLU A 105 -11.70 10.37 21.84
#